data_AF-A0A532U6U6-F1
#
_entry.id   AF-A0A532U6U6-F1
#
_cell.length_a   1.000
_cell.length_b   1.000
_cell.length_c   1.000
_cell.angle_alpha   90.00
_cell.angle_beta   90.00
_cell.angle_gamma   90.00
#
_symmetry.space_group_name_H-M   'P 1'
#
loop_
_entity.id
_entity.type
_entity.pdbx_description
1 polymer ?
#
loop_
_entity_poly.entity_id
_entity_poly.type
_entity_poly.pdbx_seq_one_letter_code
_entity_poly.pdbx_strand_id
1 'polypeptide(L)'
;MGVGLGGGEVRGHGCGSDAASQGSRPQQTAAQCPMNRAWREVMQDRLHDIVRKLLGEGTIEYFIGYGAGSEPHRVVPCFVTSDHEVERLVWGPLCLQNLSKYVLQAKDLEGKAGVLVKGCDTRAIVELLKQHQIEREEVVVIGVACQGQVDPRTLEEVLGVPMEQVQGVEDAGDQFVVTIGEDERTVAKEQVLLGKCLYCRHPSAFEYDFTLGEIVPFSIDAGESEFAMVEELERLSVEERRAFWQKQFARCIRCNACREVCYACYCKECIFDRKMPRWLDKPPLLSENEIYHLIRAVHLAGRCIDCRECERVCPMNLPLSRLYKKVQKDIAELFDYEAGIELDEVPPLVSFELDDQDPFM
;
A
#
# COMPACT_ATOMS: atom_id res chain seq x y z
N MET A 1 26.78 -57.71 19.35
CA MET A 1 27.59 -56.48 19.21
C MET A 1 26.75 -55.37 19.82
N GLY A 2 27.15 -54.91 21.00
CA GLY A 2 26.43 -53.86 21.72
C GLY A 2 27.31 -52.65 21.95
N VAL A 3 26.67 -51.50 22.13
CA VAL A 3 27.01 -50.34 22.99
C VAL A 3 25.67 -49.56 23.07
N GLY A 4 25.00 -49.33 24.21
CA GLY A 4 25.39 -48.55 25.40
C GLY A 4 25.39 -47.06 25.02
N LEU A 5 24.67 -46.11 25.62
CA LEU A 5 24.35 -45.72 27.01
C LEU A 5 23.26 -44.61 26.90
N GLY A 6 22.47 -44.15 27.86
CA GLY A 6 22.37 -44.28 29.31
C GLY A 6 21.31 -43.26 29.77
N GLY A 7 20.48 -43.63 30.73
CA GLY A 7 19.46 -42.75 31.33
C GLY A 7 20.03 -41.87 32.44
N GLY A 8 19.34 -40.74 32.68
CA GLY A 8 19.55 -39.86 33.81
C GLY A 8 18.24 -39.15 34.16
N GLU A 9 17.75 -39.40 35.37
CA GLU A 9 16.56 -38.81 36.00
C GLU A 9 16.71 -37.30 36.23
N VAL A 10 15.60 -36.54 36.15
CA VAL A 10 15.32 -35.49 37.17
C VAL A 10 13.82 -35.44 37.47
N ARG A 11 13.54 -35.39 38.77
CA ARG A 11 12.28 -35.49 39.49
C ARG A 11 11.35 -34.31 39.28
N GLY A 12 10.05 -34.58 39.35
CA GLY A 12 9.00 -33.56 39.47
C GLY A 12 8.90 -32.97 40.88
N HIS A 13 8.39 -31.74 40.93
CA HIS A 13 7.63 -31.18 42.05
C HIS A 13 6.40 -30.50 41.46
N GLY A 14 5.24 -30.83 42.01
CA GLY A 14 3.94 -30.39 41.50
C GLY A 14 3.37 -29.18 42.21
N CYS A 15 2.19 -28.81 41.68
CA CYS A 15 1.04 -28.18 42.31
C CYS A 15 1.16 -26.73 42.79
N GLY A 16 0.24 -25.90 42.30
CA GLY A 16 -0.03 -24.56 42.82
C GLY A 16 -1.06 -23.86 41.96
N SER A 17 -2.33 -24.11 42.24
CA SER A 17 -3.45 -23.25 41.84
C SER A 17 -3.34 -21.88 42.51
N ASP A 18 -4.05 -20.94 41.90
CA ASP A 18 -4.66 -19.74 42.50
C ASP A 18 -4.04 -18.37 42.24
N ALA A 19 -5.00 -17.47 42.03
CA ALA A 19 -5.00 -16.04 42.28
C ALA A 19 -4.43 -15.12 41.18
N ALA A 20 -5.40 -14.56 40.46
CA ALA A 20 -5.33 -13.23 39.88
C ALA A 20 -4.59 -12.24 40.81
N SER A 21 -3.52 -11.64 40.29
CA SER A 21 -3.00 -10.38 40.79
C SER A 21 -2.88 -9.43 39.61
N GLN A 22 -3.73 -8.41 39.62
CA GLN A 22 -3.67 -7.23 38.77
C GLN A 22 -2.30 -6.57 38.98
N GLY A 23 -1.37 -6.85 38.08
CA GLY A 23 -0.12 -6.12 37.94
C GLY A 23 -0.31 -5.04 36.88
N SER A 24 -0.51 -3.81 37.31
CA SER A 24 -0.43 -2.61 36.46
C SER A 24 0.88 -2.65 35.67
N ARG A 25 0.79 -2.86 34.35
CA ARG A 25 1.93 -2.67 33.45
C ARG A 25 2.42 -1.23 33.62
N PRO A 26 3.72 -0.99 33.80
CA PRO A 26 4.23 0.36 33.88
C PRO A 26 3.92 1.04 32.54
N GLN A 27 3.19 2.16 32.62
CA GLN A 27 3.08 3.13 31.54
C GLN A 27 4.51 3.60 31.24
N GLN A 28 5.16 2.93 30.27
CA GLN A 28 6.35 3.48 29.66
C GLN A 28 5.88 4.65 28.82
N THR A 29 6.11 5.83 29.36
CA THR A 29 5.98 7.12 28.69
C THR A 29 6.59 7.03 27.31
N ALA A 30 5.78 7.33 26.29
CA ALA A 30 6.21 7.56 24.91
C ALA A 30 7.50 8.40 24.94
N ALA A 31 8.61 7.77 24.60
CA ALA A 31 9.84 8.49 24.35
C ALA A 31 9.56 9.40 23.15
N GLN A 32 9.51 10.71 23.43
CA GLN A 32 9.27 11.76 22.45
C GLN A 32 10.25 11.58 21.28
N CYS A 33 9.72 11.18 20.12
CA CYS A 33 10.46 11.23 18.87
C CYS A 33 10.71 12.71 18.55
N PRO A 34 11.97 13.16 18.36
CA PRO A 34 12.26 14.55 18.05
C PRO A 34 11.94 14.83 16.57
N MET A 35 10.66 14.81 16.20
CA MET A 35 10.19 15.06 14.84
C MET A 35 9.99 16.56 14.63
N ASN A 36 11.11 17.26 14.43
CA ASN A 36 11.14 18.65 13.96
C ASN A 36 11.45 18.68 12.44
N ARG A 37 11.33 19.85 11.80
CA ARG A 37 11.75 20.15 10.41
C ARG A 37 13.07 19.45 9.98
N ALA A 38 14.01 19.32 10.92
CA ALA A 38 15.28 18.62 10.78
C ALA A 38 15.17 17.14 10.34
N TRP A 39 14.10 16.40 10.72
CA TRP A 39 13.95 15.00 10.31
C TRP A 39 13.66 14.85 8.83
N ARG A 40 12.84 15.76 8.25
CA ARG A 40 12.59 15.75 6.80
C ARG A 40 13.86 16.09 6.03
N GLU A 41 14.57 17.13 6.45
CA GLU A 41 15.85 17.53 5.84
C GLU A 41 16.83 16.35 5.85
N VAL A 42 16.98 15.66 6.99
CA VAL A 42 17.84 14.46 7.10
C VAL A 42 17.39 13.33 6.15
N MET A 43 16.10 13.06 6.06
CA MET A 43 15.57 11.99 5.18
C MET A 43 15.70 12.35 3.70
N GLN A 44 15.52 13.63 3.37
CA GLN A 44 15.64 14.19 2.05
C GLN A 44 17.09 14.16 1.57
N ASP A 45 18.02 14.63 2.40
CA ASP A 45 19.46 14.61 2.13
C ASP A 45 19.95 13.17 1.96
N ARG A 46 19.52 12.26 2.85
CA ARG A 46 19.87 10.84 2.74
C ARG A 46 19.34 10.19 1.46
N LEU A 47 18.11 10.54 1.04
CA LEU A 47 17.57 10.07 -0.24
C LEU A 47 18.46 10.56 -1.39
N HIS A 48 18.79 11.84 -1.40
CA HIS A 48 19.65 12.41 -2.44
C HIS A 48 21.01 11.74 -2.47
N ASP A 49 21.68 11.60 -1.33
CA ASP A 49 23.01 10.99 -1.25
C ASP A 49 23.03 9.54 -1.75
N ILE A 50 22.05 8.72 -1.36
CA ILE A 50 21.95 7.33 -1.82
C ILE A 50 21.73 7.31 -3.34
N VAL A 51 20.81 8.11 -3.86
CA VAL A 51 20.49 8.12 -5.30
C VAL A 51 21.69 8.63 -6.13
N ARG A 52 22.36 9.70 -5.69
CA ARG A 52 23.57 10.21 -6.34
C ARG A 52 24.65 9.14 -6.42
N LYS A 53 24.88 8.43 -5.32
CA LYS A 53 25.86 7.35 -5.26
C LYS A 53 25.51 6.25 -6.26
N LEU A 54 24.27 5.77 -6.25
CA LEU A 54 23.84 4.66 -7.11
C LEU A 54 23.90 5.00 -8.61
N LEU A 55 23.53 6.23 -8.99
CA LEU A 55 23.66 6.72 -10.36
C LEU A 55 25.14 6.92 -10.74
N GLY A 56 25.93 7.55 -9.87
CA GLY A 56 27.35 7.83 -10.12
C GLY A 56 28.22 6.57 -10.24
N GLU A 57 27.86 5.50 -9.52
CA GLU A 57 28.51 4.19 -9.61
C GLU A 57 27.99 3.34 -10.79
N GLY A 58 26.94 3.77 -11.50
CA GLY A 58 26.28 2.98 -12.55
C GLY A 58 25.57 1.73 -12.01
N THR A 59 25.20 1.72 -10.73
CA THR A 59 24.43 0.62 -10.13
C THR A 59 22.97 0.63 -10.60
N ILE A 60 22.44 1.83 -10.86
CA ILE A 60 21.14 2.06 -11.48
C ILE A 60 21.31 3.05 -12.62
N GLU A 61 20.49 2.93 -13.66
CA GLU A 61 20.46 3.89 -14.78
C GLU A 61 19.44 5.00 -14.59
N TYR A 62 18.39 4.72 -13.81
CA TYR A 62 17.37 5.68 -13.47
C TYR A 62 16.77 5.36 -12.10
N PHE A 63 16.32 6.40 -11.41
CA PHE A 63 15.65 6.28 -10.14
C PHE A 63 14.21 6.79 -10.23
N ILE A 64 13.28 5.98 -9.72
CA ILE A 64 11.84 6.26 -9.65
C ILE A 64 11.50 6.67 -8.22
N GLY A 65 11.23 7.96 -8.03
CA GLY A 65 10.82 8.53 -6.75
C GLY A 65 9.61 9.45 -6.90
N TYR A 66 9.49 10.42 -6.02
CA TYR A 66 8.49 11.47 -6.09
C TYR A 66 9.16 12.80 -6.38
N GLY A 67 8.45 13.71 -7.04
CA GLY A 67 8.88 15.09 -7.27
C GLY A 67 7.73 16.06 -7.09
N ALA A 68 8.07 17.34 -7.00
CA ALA A 68 7.09 18.42 -6.98
C ALA A 68 6.28 18.43 -8.29
N GLY A 69 4.96 18.57 -8.16
CA GLY A 69 4.05 18.78 -9.28
C GLY A 69 3.99 20.26 -9.68
N SER A 70 3.01 20.58 -10.53
CA SER A 70 2.79 21.97 -10.97
C SER A 70 2.30 22.89 -9.85
N GLU A 71 1.72 22.32 -8.80
CA GLU A 71 1.17 23.04 -7.64
C GLU A 71 1.84 22.56 -6.35
N PRO A 72 2.00 23.41 -5.32
CA PRO A 72 2.72 23.05 -4.09
C PRO A 72 2.17 21.82 -3.35
N HIS A 73 0.84 21.65 -3.33
CA HIS A 73 0.17 20.51 -2.70
C HIS A 73 0.18 19.24 -3.56
N ARG A 74 0.72 19.29 -4.79
CA ARG A 74 0.71 18.17 -5.72
C ARG A 74 2.10 17.55 -5.78
N VAL A 75 2.17 16.27 -5.42
CA VAL A 75 3.36 15.43 -5.60
C VAL A 75 3.08 14.44 -6.73
N VAL A 76 4.06 14.21 -7.59
CA VAL A 76 3.95 13.29 -8.74
C VAL A 76 5.12 12.32 -8.78
N PRO A 77 4.97 11.13 -9.40
CA PRO A 77 6.10 10.27 -9.71
C PRO A 77 7.15 11.01 -10.53
N CYS A 78 8.41 10.84 -10.18
CA CYS A 78 9.55 11.51 -10.78
C CYS A 78 10.61 10.49 -11.16
N PHE A 79 11.15 10.63 -12.36
CA PHE A 79 12.26 9.83 -12.87
C PHE A 79 13.47 10.75 -12.97
N VAL A 80 14.59 10.30 -12.40
CA VAL A 80 15.88 10.99 -12.48
C VAL A 80 16.93 10.03 -13.02
N THR A 81 17.76 10.52 -13.95
CA THR A 81 18.79 9.70 -14.63
C THR A 81 20.20 10.22 -14.40
N SER A 82 20.35 11.28 -13.60
CA SER A 82 21.62 11.98 -13.43
C SER A 82 21.69 12.73 -12.10
N ASP A 83 22.91 12.99 -11.64
CA ASP A 83 23.19 13.69 -10.38
C ASP A 83 22.49 15.06 -10.27
N HIS A 84 22.45 15.82 -11.36
CA HIS A 84 21.86 17.16 -11.38
C HIS A 84 20.32 17.14 -11.29
N GLU A 85 19.69 16.01 -11.53
CA GLU A 85 18.23 15.86 -11.41
C GLU A 85 17.79 15.42 -10.01
N VAL A 86 18.70 14.92 -9.17
CA VAL A 86 18.39 14.34 -7.86
C VAL A 86 17.66 15.33 -6.95
N GLU A 87 17.97 16.62 -7.05
CA GLU A 87 17.30 17.70 -6.30
C GLU A 87 15.79 17.82 -6.59
N ARG A 88 15.31 17.23 -7.70
CA ARG A 88 13.87 17.17 -8.01
C ARG A 88 13.13 16.16 -7.14
N LEU A 89 13.84 15.22 -6.53
CA LEU A 89 13.24 14.20 -5.69
C LEU A 89 12.77 14.81 -4.38
N VAL A 90 11.57 14.46 -3.94
CA VAL A 90 10.97 14.90 -2.68
C VAL A 90 10.45 13.70 -1.89
N TRP A 91 10.50 13.78 -0.56
CA TRP A 91 9.84 12.83 0.32
C TRP A 91 9.02 13.56 1.39
N GLY A 92 7.76 13.13 1.58
CA GLY A 92 6.89 13.73 2.58
C GLY A 92 5.48 13.11 2.65
N PRO A 93 4.58 13.72 3.44
CA PRO A 93 3.23 13.19 3.70
C PRO A 93 2.30 13.09 2.49
N LEU A 94 2.64 13.77 1.39
CA LEU A 94 1.88 13.81 0.14
C LEU A 94 2.42 12.84 -0.93
N CYS A 95 3.39 11.98 -0.61
CA CYS A 95 3.96 10.95 -1.49
C CYS A 95 3.05 9.71 -1.62
N LEU A 96 1.83 9.93 -2.12
CA LEU A 96 0.72 8.96 -2.04
C LEU A 96 0.87 7.77 -2.98
N GLN A 97 1.39 8.01 -4.19
CA GLN A 97 1.32 7.06 -5.31
C GLN A 97 2.11 5.78 -5.01
N ASN A 98 1.60 4.64 -5.46
CA ASN A 98 2.39 3.40 -5.48
C ASN A 98 3.32 3.40 -6.70
N LEU A 99 4.64 3.47 -6.46
CA LEU A 99 5.64 3.58 -7.52
C LEU A 99 5.93 2.25 -8.25
N SER A 100 5.51 1.11 -7.70
CA SER A 100 5.73 -0.22 -8.32
C SER A 100 5.15 -0.34 -9.74
N LYS A 101 4.06 0.39 -10.05
CA LYS A 101 3.50 0.42 -11.40
C LYS A 101 4.49 0.97 -12.43
N TYR A 102 5.30 1.93 -12.02
CA TYR A 102 6.30 2.57 -12.88
C TYR A 102 7.51 1.67 -13.10
N VAL A 103 7.92 0.89 -12.09
CA VAL A 103 8.95 -0.15 -12.25
C VAL A 103 8.49 -1.15 -13.32
N LEU A 104 7.25 -1.64 -13.22
CA LEU A 104 6.67 -2.55 -14.21
C LEU A 104 6.61 -1.93 -15.63
N GLN A 105 6.29 -0.63 -15.75
CA GLN A 105 6.24 0.05 -17.05
C GLN A 105 7.64 0.31 -17.63
N ALA A 106 8.64 0.42 -16.76
CA ALA A 106 10.02 0.67 -17.13
C ALA A 106 10.83 -0.62 -17.34
N LYS A 107 10.23 -1.82 -17.14
CA LYS A 107 10.94 -3.10 -17.23
C LYS A 107 11.60 -3.40 -18.58
N ASP A 108 11.10 -2.78 -19.66
CA ASP A 108 11.65 -2.94 -21.00
C ASP A 108 12.72 -1.88 -21.33
N LEU A 109 13.02 -0.96 -20.40
CA LEU A 109 14.13 -0.01 -20.53
C LEU A 109 15.45 -0.71 -20.20
N GLU A 110 16.52 -0.33 -20.90
CA GLU A 110 17.85 -0.87 -20.62
C GLU A 110 18.37 -0.39 -19.26
N GLY A 111 18.94 -1.32 -18.50
CA GLY A 111 19.63 -1.05 -17.25
C GLY A 111 18.74 -1.17 -16.00
N LYS A 112 19.41 -1.14 -14.84
CA LYS A 112 18.79 -1.41 -13.54
C LYS A 112 17.98 -0.20 -13.05
N ALA A 113 16.75 -0.44 -12.58
CA ALA A 113 15.90 0.61 -12.02
C ALA A 113 16.15 0.77 -10.51
N GLY A 114 16.31 1.98 -10.01
CA GLY A 114 16.15 2.28 -8.59
C GLY A 114 14.71 2.73 -8.28
N VAL A 115 14.15 2.37 -7.12
CA VAL A 115 12.80 2.80 -6.72
C VAL A 115 12.69 3.10 -5.23
N LEU A 116 11.98 4.16 -4.87
CA LEU A 116 11.58 4.45 -3.49
C LEU A 116 10.28 3.70 -3.15
N VAL A 117 10.27 2.93 -2.06
CA VAL A 117 9.08 2.16 -1.65
C VAL A 117 8.70 2.38 -0.20
N LYS A 118 7.41 2.61 0.02
CA LYS A 118 6.77 2.52 1.34
C LYS A 118 6.56 1.04 1.71
N GLY A 119 6.24 0.75 2.97
CA GLY A 119 5.88 -0.61 3.38
C GLY A 119 4.72 -1.20 2.56
N CYS A 120 3.68 -0.42 2.26
CA CYS A 120 2.62 -0.89 1.36
C CYS A 120 3.09 -1.13 -0.08
N ASP A 121 4.04 -0.34 -0.59
CA ASP A 121 4.53 -0.48 -1.97
C ASP A 121 5.49 -1.68 -2.10
N THR A 122 6.19 -2.02 -1.01
CA THR A 122 7.02 -3.23 -0.91
C THR A 122 6.22 -4.47 -1.25
N ARG A 123 4.98 -4.56 -0.75
CA ARG A 123 4.08 -5.67 -1.06
C ARG A 123 3.77 -5.79 -2.55
N ALA A 124 3.69 -4.67 -3.26
CA ALA A 124 3.50 -4.68 -4.71
C ALA A 124 4.77 -5.14 -5.44
N ILE A 125 5.97 -4.77 -4.95
CA ILE A 125 7.23 -5.30 -5.49
C ILE A 125 7.29 -6.82 -5.31
N VAL A 126 6.95 -7.34 -4.12
CA VAL A 126 6.89 -8.79 -3.85
C VAL A 126 5.92 -9.48 -4.81
N GLU A 127 4.72 -8.95 -5.00
CA GLU A 127 3.76 -9.52 -5.96
C GLU A 127 4.25 -9.48 -7.42
N LEU A 128 4.99 -8.45 -7.81
CA LEU A 128 5.58 -8.37 -9.16
C LEU A 128 6.72 -9.38 -9.34
N LEU A 129 7.56 -9.58 -8.32
CA LEU A 129 8.62 -10.59 -8.31
C LEU A 129 8.02 -12.01 -8.34
N LYS A 130 7.08 -12.28 -7.43
CA LYS A 130 6.33 -13.55 -7.33
C LYS A 130 5.69 -13.97 -8.65
N GLN A 131 5.19 -13.00 -9.41
CA GLN A 131 4.52 -13.24 -10.70
C GLN A 131 5.46 -13.10 -11.91
N HIS A 132 6.79 -13.05 -11.68
CA HIS A 132 7.83 -12.93 -12.71
C HIS A 132 7.58 -11.76 -13.67
N GLN A 133 7.09 -10.64 -13.15
CA GLN A 133 6.87 -9.43 -13.95
C GLN A 133 8.07 -8.49 -13.94
N ILE A 134 8.92 -8.62 -12.93
CA ILE A 134 10.22 -7.97 -12.77
C ILE A 134 11.17 -9.00 -12.14
N GLU A 135 12.47 -8.84 -12.35
CA GLU A 135 13.52 -9.65 -11.72
C GLU A 135 14.18 -8.86 -10.57
N ARG A 136 14.58 -9.54 -9.49
CA ARG A 136 15.13 -8.85 -8.31
C ARG A 136 16.47 -8.19 -8.62
N GLU A 137 17.24 -8.79 -9.51
CA GLU A 137 18.54 -8.33 -9.97
C GLU A 137 18.44 -7.06 -10.83
N GLU A 138 17.26 -6.75 -11.37
CA GLU A 138 17.00 -5.58 -12.23
C GLU A 138 16.41 -4.38 -11.48
N VAL A 139 16.19 -4.50 -10.16
CA VAL A 139 15.64 -3.43 -9.34
C VAL A 139 16.49 -3.22 -8.08
N VAL A 140 16.83 -1.97 -7.77
CA VAL A 140 17.36 -1.54 -6.47
C VAL A 140 16.23 -0.85 -5.70
N VAL A 141 15.94 -1.33 -4.50
CA VAL A 141 14.84 -0.85 -3.69
C VAL A 141 15.37 -0.03 -2.52
N ILE A 142 14.94 1.24 -2.44
CA ILE A 142 15.15 2.09 -1.27
C ILE A 142 13.86 2.09 -0.46
N GLY A 143 13.90 1.46 0.71
CA GLY A 143 12.77 1.37 1.63
C GLY A 143 12.63 2.60 2.54
N VAL A 144 11.41 2.90 2.97
CA VAL A 144 11.14 3.93 4.00
C VAL A 144 10.19 3.42 5.07
N ALA A 145 10.44 3.82 6.32
CA ALA A 145 9.49 3.67 7.43
C ALA A 145 8.40 4.73 7.32
N CYS A 146 7.27 4.36 6.71
CA CYS A 146 6.18 5.30 6.44
C CYS A 146 5.39 5.61 7.72
N GLN A 147 5.24 6.89 8.04
CA GLN A 147 4.50 7.39 9.21
C GLN A 147 3.04 7.74 8.86
N GLY A 148 2.49 7.06 7.85
CA GLY A 148 1.23 7.40 7.21
C GLY A 148 1.37 8.44 6.09
N GLN A 149 0.32 8.56 5.29
CA GLN A 149 0.21 9.50 4.17
C GLN A 149 -1.13 10.22 4.27
N VAL A 150 -1.14 11.51 3.94
CA VAL A 150 -2.30 12.39 4.08
C VAL A 150 -3.29 12.14 2.95
N ASP A 151 -4.58 12.04 3.27
CA ASP A 151 -5.66 12.09 2.29
C ASP A 151 -5.96 13.57 1.96
N PRO A 152 -5.69 14.05 0.73
CA PRO A 152 -5.97 15.43 0.38
C PRO A 152 -7.45 15.80 0.52
N ARG A 153 -8.37 14.84 0.34
CA ARG A 153 -9.82 15.11 0.44
C ARG A 153 -10.23 15.34 1.88
N THR A 154 -9.82 14.43 2.76
CA THR A 154 -10.10 14.57 4.20
C THR A 154 -9.40 15.80 4.78
N LEU A 155 -8.19 16.10 4.30
CA LEU A 155 -7.48 17.33 4.70
C LEU A 155 -8.26 18.59 4.32
N GLU A 156 -8.74 18.69 3.07
CA GLU A 156 -9.58 19.79 2.61
C GLU A 156 -10.85 19.94 3.45
N GLU A 157 -11.54 18.83 3.75
CA GLU A 157 -12.73 18.81 4.60
C GLU A 157 -12.45 19.30 6.03
N VAL A 158 -11.36 18.84 6.65
CA VAL A 158 -10.98 19.21 8.03
C VAL A 158 -10.52 20.67 8.11
N LEU A 159 -9.76 21.14 7.12
CA LEU A 159 -9.25 22.52 7.12
C LEU A 159 -10.30 23.55 6.67
N GLY A 160 -11.32 23.11 5.92
CA GLY A 160 -12.33 23.96 5.32
C GLY A 160 -11.78 24.90 4.24
N VAL A 161 -10.64 24.55 3.63
CA VAL A 161 -10.02 25.29 2.52
C VAL A 161 -9.62 24.33 1.40
N PRO A 162 -9.75 24.74 0.12
CA PRO A 162 -9.32 23.93 -1.01
C PRO A 162 -7.83 23.59 -0.94
N MET A 163 -7.45 22.40 -1.41
CA MET A 163 -6.04 21.98 -1.46
C MET A 163 -5.13 22.96 -2.22
N GLU A 164 -5.66 23.74 -3.17
CA GLU A 164 -4.93 24.77 -3.90
C GLU A 164 -4.35 25.87 -3.00
N GLN A 165 -4.90 26.08 -1.80
CA GLN A 165 -4.38 27.04 -0.83
C GLN A 165 -3.30 26.43 0.09
N VAL A 166 -3.14 25.11 0.08
CA VAL A 166 -2.14 24.40 0.87
C VAL A 166 -0.79 24.49 0.16
N GLN A 167 0.20 25.06 0.84
CA GLN A 167 1.56 25.25 0.32
C GLN A 167 2.54 24.17 0.76
N GLY A 168 2.26 23.51 1.88
CA GLY A 168 3.11 22.47 2.42
C GLY A 168 2.39 21.67 3.49
N VAL A 169 2.76 20.40 3.61
CA VAL A 169 2.32 19.52 4.70
C VAL A 169 3.54 18.84 5.28
N GLU A 170 3.73 19.05 6.57
CA GLU A 170 4.91 18.67 7.32
C GLU A 170 4.54 17.63 8.37
N ASP A 171 5.28 16.52 8.44
CA ASP A 171 5.14 15.56 9.53
C ASP A 171 5.77 16.11 10.81
N ALA A 172 4.99 16.13 11.90
CA ALA A 172 5.39 16.61 13.22
C ALA A 172 4.99 15.60 14.32
N GLY A 173 5.22 14.31 14.08
CA GLY A 173 4.96 13.25 15.06
C GLY A 173 3.52 12.77 15.00
N ASP A 174 2.70 13.06 16.00
CA ASP A 174 1.29 12.62 16.06
C ASP A 174 0.35 13.52 15.24
N GLN A 175 0.90 14.56 14.62
CA GLN A 175 0.17 15.58 13.88
C GLN A 175 0.91 16.00 12.61
N PHE A 176 0.18 16.64 11.69
CA PHE A 176 0.74 17.34 10.56
C PHE A 176 0.64 18.84 10.77
N VAL A 177 1.70 19.57 10.39
CA VAL A 177 1.68 21.04 10.27
C VAL A 177 1.44 21.38 8.80
N VAL A 178 0.40 22.15 8.55
CA VAL A 178 -0.06 22.54 7.21
C VAL A 178 0.13 24.03 7.04
N THR A 179 0.87 24.42 6.00
CA THR A 179 1.12 25.82 5.67
C THR A 179 0.07 26.32 4.69
N ILE A 180 -0.59 27.43 5.04
CA ILE A 180 -1.67 28.06 4.26
C ILE A 180 -1.42 29.57 4.22
N GLY A 181 -0.75 30.05 3.17
CA GLY A 181 -0.34 31.46 3.10
C GLY A 181 0.75 31.77 4.12
N GLU A 182 0.51 32.74 4.99
CA GLU A 182 1.42 33.08 6.09
C GLU A 182 1.09 32.32 7.39
N ASP A 183 -0.01 31.56 7.41
CA ASP A 183 -0.49 30.84 8.59
C ASP A 183 -0.05 29.37 8.57
N GLU A 184 0.17 28.81 9.76
CA GLU A 184 0.34 27.38 9.97
C GLU A 184 -0.83 26.82 10.79
N ARG A 185 -1.37 25.68 10.35
CA ARG A 185 -2.41 24.94 11.08
C ARG A 185 -1.92 23.55 11.42
N THR A 186 -2.34 23.05 12.56
CA THR A 186 -1.99 21.70 13.00
C THR A 186 -3.22 20.80 12.97
N VAL A 187 -3.08 19.59 12.42
CA VAL A 187 -4.14 18.58 12.33
C VAL A 187 -3.63 17.24 12.83
N ALA A 188 -4.41 16.52 13.63
CA ALA A 188 -4.02 15.21 14.13
C ALA A 188 -3.95 14.20 12.99
N LYS A 189 -2.95 13.30 12.98
CA LYS A 189 -2.78 12.32 11.90
C LYS A 189 -4.05 11.49 11.68
N GLU A 190 -4.62 10.97 12.76
CA GLU A 190 -5.83 10.13 12.77
C GLU A 190 -7.01 10.75 12.00
N GLN A 191 -7.08 12.08 11.92
CA GLN A 191 -8.17 12.79 11.27
C GLN A 191 -8.01 12.92 9.75
N VAL A 192 -6.79 12.84 9.22
CA VAL A 192 -6.49 13.21 7.82
C VAL A 192 -5.63 12.20 7.08
N LEU A 193 -5.30 11.06 7.68
CA LEU A 193 -4.62 9.98 6.97
C LEU A 193 -5.50 9.34 5.90
N LEU A 194 -4.86 8.80 4.85
CA LEU A 194 -5.51 7.87 3.94
C LEU A 194 -6.14 6.73 4.75
N GLY A 195 -7.37 6.32 4.40
CA GLY A 195 -8.07 5.29 5.16
C GLY A 195 -7.27 3.98 5.34
N LYS A 196 -6.45 3.57 4.36
CA LYS A 196 -5.57 2.39 4.48
C LYS A 196 -4.46 2.52 5.54
N CYS A 197 -4.07 3.75 5.88
CA CYS A 197 -3.02 4.05 6.83
C CYS A 197 -3.51 3.94 8.29
N LEU A 198 -4.82 4.08 8.52
CA LEU A 198 -5.43 4.00 9.86
C LEU A 198 -5.38 2.60 10.47
N TYR A 199 -5.25 1.56 9.65
CA TYR A 199 -5.18 0.16 10.06
C TYR A 199 -3.95 -0.57 9.46
N CYS A 200 -2.93 0.17 9.03
CA CYS A 200 -1.80 -0.42 8.30
C CYS A 200 -0.99 -1.37 9.20
N ARG A 201 -0.91 -2.64 8.80
CA ARG A 201 -0.05 -3.65 9.45
C ARG A 201 1.39 -3.66 8.94
N HIS A 202 1.66 -2.95 7.83
CA HIS A 202 2.94 -2.98 7.10
C HIS A 202 3.49 -1.57 6.83
N PRO A 203 3.78 -0.76 7.86
CA PRO A 203 4.26 0.62 7.70
C PRO A 203 5.68 0.70 7.14
N SER A 204 6.46 -0.34 7.38
CA SER A 204 7.88 -0.43 7.11
C SER A 204 8.14 -1.27 5.86
N ALA A 205 9.02 -0.79 4.98
CA ALA A 205 9.54 -1.64 3.90
C ALA A 205 10.32 -2.82 4.50
N PHE A 206 10.13 -4.01 3.92
CA PHE A 206 10.74 -5.26 4.39
C PHE A 206 11.54 -6.01 3.30
N GLU A 207 11.32 -5.70 2.03
CA GLU A 207 12.15 -6.14 0.90
C GLU A 207 12.85 -4.90 0.33
N TYR A 208 14.11 -4.66 0.71
CA TYR A 208 14.87 -3.47 0.31
C TYR A 208 16.39 -3.70 0.27
N ASP A 209 17.11 -2.87 -0.49
CA ASP A 209 18.59 -2.82 -0.53
C ASP A 209 19.16 -1.71 0.37
N PHE A 210 18.45 -0.59 0.44
CA PHE A 210 18.81 0.57 1.26
C PHE A 210 17.58 1.09 2.02
N THR A 211 17.79 1.84 3.09
CA THR A 211 16.70 2.51 3.80
C THR A 211 16.92 4.01 3.91
N LEU A 212 15.83 4.77 3.88
CA LEU A 212 15.79 6.14 4.40
C LEU A 212 15.47 6.05 5.89
N GLY A 213 16.48 6.27 6.74
CA GLY A 213 16.32 6.22 8.20
C GLY A 213 16.24 4.81 8.77
N GLU A 214 16.00 4.74 10.08
CA GLU A 214 15.75 3.50 10.79
C GLU A 214 14.35 2.98 10.49
N ILE A 215 14.23 1.68 10.31
CA ILE A 215 12.95 1.01 10.12
C ILE A 215 12.29 0.82 11.48
N VAL A 216 11.44 1.78 11.84
CA VAL A 216 10.62 1.72 13.06
C VAL A 216 9.16 1.50 12.64
N PRO A 217 8.50 0.43 13.14
CA PRO A 217 7.09 0.23 12.88
C PRO A 217 6.27 1.40 13.40
N PHE A 218 5.55 2.05 12.50
CA PHE A 218 4.53 3.05 12.84
C PHE A 218 3.15 2.39 12.82
N SER A 219 2.44 2.45 13.94
CA SER A 219 1.05 2.01 14.00
C SER A 219 0.23 3.08 14.69
N ILE A 220 -0.89 3.45 14.07
CA ILE A 220 -1.96 4.14 14.77
C ILE A 220 -2.93 3.08 15.27
N ASP A 221 -3.21 3.08 16.57
CA ASP A 221 -4.33 2.32 17.12
C ASP A 221 -5.60 3.16 17.00
N ALA A 222 -6.12 3.28 15.78
CA ALA A 222 -7.33 4.07 15.49
C ALA A 222 -8.61 3.37 15.99
N GLY A 223 -8.50 2.18 16.59
CA GLY A 223 -9.64 1.38 17.07
C GLY A 223 -10.54 0.80 15.97
N GLU A 224 -10.22 1.01 14.68
CA GLU A 224 -10.97 0.48 13.54
C GLU A 224 -10.36 -0.83 13.00
N SER A 225 -11.21 -1.85 12.83
CA SER A 225 -10.85 -3.08 12.11
C SER A 225 -10.51 -2.76 10.65
N GLU A 226 -9.48 -3.41 10.09
CA GLU A 226 -9.13 -3.27 8.66
C GLU A 226 -10.29 -3.65 7.72
N PHE A 227 -11.25 -4.43 8.21
CA PHE A 227 -12.45 -4.86 7.48
C PHE A 227 -13.73 -4.11 7.89
N ALA A 228 -13.67 -3.10 8.75
CA ALA A 228 -14.85 -2.39 9.27
C ALA A 228 -15.78 -1.89 8.16
N MET A 229 -15.23 -1.29 7.10
CA MET A 229 -16.01 -0.81 5.94
C MET A 229 -16.61 -1.92 5.06
N VAL A 230 -16.05 -3.13 5.14
CA VAL A 230 -16.59 -4.32 4.48
C VAL A 230 -17.73 -4.89 5.32
N GLU A 231 -17.51 -5.03 6.63
CA GLU A 231 -18.51 -5.50 7.59
C GLU A 231 -19.77 -4.61 7.59
N GLU A 232 -19.61 -3.30 7.43
CA GLU A 232 -20.73 -2.36 7.25
C GLU A 232 -21.61 -2.78 6.06
N LEU A 233 -21.00 -3.11 4.91
CA LEU A 233 -21.73 -3.54 3.72
C LEU A 233 -22.29 -4.96 3.83
N GLU A 234 -21.65 -5.84 4.59
CA GLU A 234 -22.11 -7.22 4.82
C GLU A 234 -23.34 -7.29 5.73
N ARG A 235 -23.56 -6.28 6.58
CA ARG A 235 -24.77 -6.16 7.41
C ARG A 235 -26.02 -5.76 6.63
N LEU A 236 -25.84 -5.17 5.43
CA LEU A 236 -26.94 -4.83 4.55
C LEU A 236 -27.59 -6.09 3.98
N SER A 237 -28.89 -6.03 3.68
CA SER A 237 -29.54 -7.09 2.92
C SER A 237 -28.92 -7.24 1.52
N VAL A 238 -29.18 -8.37 0.85
CA VAL A 238 -28.69 -8.60 -0.52
C VAL A 238 -29.18 -7.50 -1.47
N GLU A 239 -30.45 -7.10 -1.32
CA GLU A 239 -31.09 -6.05 -2.12
C GLU A 239 -30.47 -4.67 -1.84
N GLU A 240 -30.24 -4.33 -0.56
CA GLU A 240 -29.64 -3.06 -0.15
C GLU A 240 -28.19 -2.96 -0.63
N ARG A 241 -27.41 -4.03 -0.43
CA ARG A 241 -26.02 -4.12 -0.90
C ARG A 241 -25.93 -4.04 -2.42
N ARG A 242 -26.84 -4.69 -3.14
CA ARG A 242 -26.95 -4.58 -4.59
C ARG A 242 -27.26 -3.14 -5.01
N ALA A 243 -28.24 -2.50 -4.38
CA ALA A 243 -28.61 -1.12 -4.67
C ALA A 243 -27.46 -0.14 -4.40
N PHE A 244 -26.70 -0.35 -3.32
CA PHE A 244 -25.49 0.41 -3.02
C PHE A 244 -24.49 0.35 -4.19
N TRP A 245 -24.12 -0.86 -4.64
CA TRP A 245 -23.16 -1.03 -5.73
C TRP A 245 -23.68 -0.52 -7.07
N GLN A 246 -24.97 -0.73 -7.38
CA GLN A 246 -25.60 -0.18 -8.58
C GLN A 246 -25.52 1.34 -8.64
N LYS A 247 -25.76 2.01 -7.50
CA LYS A 247 -25.60 3.46 -7.39
C LYS A 247 -24.15 3.91 -7.66
N GLN A 248 -23.15 3.15 -7.20
CA GLN A 248 -21.74 3.49 -7.48
C GLN A 248 -21.36 3.22 -8.94
N PHE A 249 -21.72 2.06 -9.49
CA PHE A 249 -21.35 1.67 -10.85
C PHE A 249 -22.10 2.44 -11.93
N ALA A 250 -23.30 2.96 -11.64
CA ALA A 250 -24.00 3.86 -12.54
C ALA A 250 -23.25 5.19 -12.77
N ARG A 251 -22.38 5.60 -11.82
CA ARG A 251 -21.53 6.79 -11.93
C ARG A 251 -20.24 6.52 -12.70
N CYS A 252 -19.88 5.26 -12.92
CA CYS A 252 -18.63 4.91 -13.56
C CYS A 252 -18.67 5.30 -15.05
N ILE A 253 -17.81 6.23 -15.45
CA ILE A 253 -17.63 6.63 -16.86
C ILE A 253 -16.69 5.69 -17.63
N ARG A 254 -16.21 4.62 -16.97
CA ARG A 254 -15.25 3.64 -17.49
C ARG A 254 -14.05 4.26 -18.21
N CYS A 255 -13.45 5.28 -17.58
CA CYS A 255 -12.24 5.94 -18.07
C CYS A 255 -10.97 5.09 -17.91
N ASN A 256 -11.06 3.91 -17.30
CA ASN A 256 -9.97 2.97 -17.05
C ASN A 256 -8.80 3.46 -16.20
N ALA A 257 -8.82 4.68 -15.64
CA ALA A 257 -7.76 5.18 -14.76
C ALA A 257 -7.43 4.20 -13.62
N CYS A 258 -8.46 3.61 -13.02
CA CYS A 258 -8.32 2.62 -11.96
C CYS A 258 -7.63 1.31 -12.39
N ARG A 259 -7.67 0.97 -13.68
CA ARG A 259 -6.96 -0.15 -14.30
C ARG A 259 -5.52 0.24 -14.61
N GLU A 260 -5.32 1.40 -15.24
CA GLU A 260 -4.00 1.88 -15.65
C GLU A 260 -3.05 2.10 -14.47
N VAL A 261 -3.56 2.61 -13.34
CA VAL A 261 -2.72 2.85 -12.15
C VAL A 261 -2.37 1.57 -11.38
N CYS A 262 -3.07 0.46 -11.63
CA CYS A 262 -2.94 -0.75 -10.84
C CYS A 262 -1.68 -1.53 -11.22
N TYR A 263 -0.77 -1.76 -10.26
CA TYR A 263 0.45 -2.54 -10.49
C TYR A 263 0.16 -3.98 -10.92
N ALA A 264 -0.92 -4.60 -10.43
CA ALA A 264 -1.34 -5.94 -10.81
C ALA A 264 -2.03 -6.03 -12.20
N CYS A 265 -2.30 -4.89 -12.85
CA CYS A 265 -2.84 -4.85 -14.21
C CYS A 265 -1.70 -4.65 -15.22
N TYR A 266 -1.22 -5.75 -15.80
CA TYR A 266 -0.05 -5.76 -16.69
C TYR A 266 -0.21 -6.59 -17.97
N CYS A 267 -1.42 -7.07 -18.25
CA CYS A 267 -1.68 -7.85 -19.47
C CYS A 267 -1.30 -7.05 -20.72
N LYS A 268 -0.53 -7.67 -21.64
CA LYS A 268 -0.22 -7.07 -22.96
C LYS A 268 -1.49 -6.81 -23.77
N GLU A 269 -2.44 -7.74 -23.70
CA GLU A 269 -3.77 -7.60 -24.28
C GLU A 269 -4.82 -7.75 -23.19
N CYS A 270 -5.55 -6.67 -22.91
CA CYS A 270 -6.60 -6.66 -21.90
C CYS A 270 -7.94 -7.11 -22.48
N ILE A 271 -8.66 -7.96 -21.75
CA ILE A 271 -10.03 -8.40 -22.09
C ILE A 271 -10.99 -7.24 -22.37
N PHE A 272 -10.80 -6.11 -21.69
CA PHE A 272 -11.61 -4.90 -21.86
C PHE A 272 -11.27 -4.09 -23.11
N ASP A 273 -10.12 -4.35 -23.73
CA ASP A 273 -9.67 -3.67 -24.95
C ASP A 273 -9.82 -4.59 -26.18
N ARG A 274 -10.05 -5.90 -25.97
CA ARG A 274 -10.28 -6.87 -27.05
C ARG A 274 -11.59 -6.59 -27.78
N LYS A 275 -11.50 -6.56 -29.11
CA LYS A 275 -12.67 -6.43 -29.99
C LYS A 275 -13.38 -7.76 -30.24
N MET A 276 -12.64 -8.88 -30.17
CA MET A 276 -13.14 -10.24 -30.45
C MET A 276 -12.49 -11.29 -29.51
N PRO A 277 -13.29 -12.08 -28.76
CA PRO A 277 -14.70 -11.82 -28.48
C PRO A 277 -14.86 -10.48 -27.72
N ARG A 278 -15.98 -9.79 -27.93
CA ARG A 278 -16.27 -8.54 -27.22
C ARG A 278 -16.91 -8.87 -25.88
N TRP A 279 -16.19 -8.60 -24.80
CA TRP A 279 -16.69 -8.83 -23.43
C TRP A 279 -17.50 -7.67 -22.88
N LEU A 280 -17.16 -6.45 -23.31
CA LEU A 280 -17.86 -5.24 -22.92
C LEU A 280 -18.14 -4.37 -24.15
N ASP A 281 -19.33 -3.79 -24.20
CA ASP A 281 -19.67 -2.79 -25.21
C ASP A 281 -19.05 -1.43 -24.92
N LYS A 282 -18.93 -0.55 -25.92
CA LYS A 282 -18.28 0.78 -25.78
C LYS A 282 -18.99 1.77 -24.85
N PRO A 283 -20.32 1.81 -24.75
CA PRO A 283 -21.01 2.67 -23.78
C PRO A 283 -20.87 2.09 -22.34
N PRO A 284 -20.65 2.93 -21.31
CA PRO A 284 -20.54 2.48 -19.93
C PRO A 284 -21.93 2.29 -19.31
N LEU A 285 -22.70 1.34 -19.83
CA LEU A 285 -24.00 0.98 -19.26
C LEU A 285 -23.81 0.35 -17.87
N LEU A 286 -24.82 0.45 -17.00
CA LEU A 286 -24.74 -0.09 -15.65
C LEU A 286 -24.36 -1.58 -15.62
N SER A 287 -25.03 -2.41 -16.43
CA SER A 287 -24.74 -3.85 -16.53
C SER A 287 -23.29 -4.13 -16.97
N GLU A 288 -22.78 -3.31 -17.89
CA GLU A 288 -21.40 -3.42 -18.40
C GLU A 288 -20.39 -3.00 -17.33
N ASN A 289 -20.71 -1.98 -16.54
CA ASN A 289 -19.86 -1.53 -15.44
C ASN A 289 -19.85 -2.52 -14.28
N GLU A 290 -21.00 -3.15 -13.96
CA GLU A 290 -21.10 -4.26 -13.00
C GLU A 290 -20.15 -5.39 -13.41
N ILE A 291 -20.21 -5.83 -14.67
CA ILE A 291 -19.34 -6.89 -15.21
C ILE A 291 -17.87 -6.46 -15.21
N TYR A 292 -17.56 -5.22 -15.63
CA TYR A 292 -16.19 -4.68 -15.60
C TYR A 292 -15.57 -4.77 -14.20
N HIS A 293 -16.29 -4.29 -13.18
CA HIS A 293 -15.80 -4.29 -11.81
C HIS A 293 -15.74 -5.70 -11.21
N LEU A 294 -16.67 -6.58 -11.57
CA LEU A 294 -16.64 -8.00 -11.17
C LEU A 294 -15.42 -8.73 -11.76
N ILE A 295 -15.19 -8.61 -13.07
CA ILE A 295 -14.02 -9.22 -13.73
C ILE A 295 -12.73 -8.72 -13.09
N ARG A 296 -12.63 -7.41 -12.80
CA ARG A 296 -11.47 -6.86 -12.10
C ARG A 296 -11.31 -7.39 -10.68
N ALA A 297 -12.40 -7.55 -9.93
CA ALA A 297 -12.36 -8.12 -8.59
C ALA A 297 -11.79 -9.54 -8.61
N VAL A 298 -12.24 -10.36 -9.58
CA VAL A 298 -11.72 -11.72 -9.78
C VAL A 298 -10.23 -11.70 -10.18
N HIS A 299 -9.83 -10.86 -11.14
CA HIS A 299 -8.42 -10.77 -11.58
C HIS A 299 -7.45 -10.30 -10.48
N LEU A 300 -7.96 -9.61 -9.46
CA LEU A 300 -7.18 -9.08 -8.34
C LEU A 300 -7.29 -9.94 -7.07
N ALA A 301 -8.10 -10.99 -7.08
CA ALA A 301 -8.16 -11.95 -5.98
C ALA A 301 -6.78 -12.58 -5.75
N GLY A 302 -6.33 -12.62 -4.50
CA GLY A 302 -4.98 -13.07 -4.14
C GLY A 302 -3.85 -12.14 -4.57
N ARG A 303 -4.15 -11.00 -5.22
CA ARG A 303 -3.13 -10.10 -5.80
C ARG A 303 -3.28 -8.65 -5.35
N CYS A 304 -4.39 -8.24 -4.74
CA CYS A 304 -4.58 -6.88 -4.26
C CYS A 304 -3.92 -6.67 -2.89
N ILE A 305 -3.06 -5.66 -2.76
CA ILE A 305 -2.41 -5.26 -1.49
C ILE A 305 -3.09 -4.08 -0.78
N ASP A 306 -4.32 -3.73 -1.16
CA ASP A 306 -5.05 -2.56 -0.64
C ASP A 306 -4.28 -1.23 -0.75
N CYS A 307 -3.55 -1.01 -1.86
CA CYS A 307 -2.82 0.25 -2.07
C CYS A 307 -3.74 1.45 -2.34
N ARG A 308 -5.05 1.21 -2.58
CA ARG A 308 -6.11 2.20 -2.86
C ARG A 308 -5.90 3.14 -4.05
N GLU A 309 -4.90 2.89 -4.89
CA GLU A 309 -4.63 3.68 -6.10
C GLU A 309 -5.85 3.79 -7.03
N CYS A 310 -6.60 2.69 -7.18
CA CYS A 310 -7.78 2.64 -8.03
C CYS A 310 -8.89 3.61 -7.60
N GLU A 311 -9.01 3.88 -6.30
CA GLU A 311 -9.97 4.83 -5.73
C GLU A 311 -9.42 6.25 -5.79
N ARG A 312 -8.12 6.43 -5.49
CA ARG A 312 -7.41 7.71 -5.58
C ARG A 312 -7.54 8.37 -6.95
N VAL A 313 -7.35 7.59 -8.03
CA VAL A 313 -7.39 8.12 -9.41
C VAL A 313 -8.80 8.18 -10.01
N CYS A 314 -9.83 7.72 -9.30
CA CYS A 314 -11.19 7.69 -9.84
C CYS A 314 -11.79 9.10 -9.84
N PRO A 315 -12.06 9.72 -11.01
CA PRO A 315 -12.64 11.06 -11.06
C PRO A 315 -14.08 11.11 -10.52
N MET A 316 -14.74 9.95 -10.46
CA MET A 316 -16.10 9.78 -9.96
C MET A 316 -16.14 9.35 -8.49
N ASN A 317 -15.00 9.26 -7.80
CA ASN A 317 -14.90 8.87 -6.39
C ASN A 317 -15.68 7.58 -6.07
N LEU A 318 -15.45 6.51 -6.86
CA LEU A 318 -16.03 5.20 -6.57
C LEU A 318 -15.24 4.57 -5.41
N PRO A 319 -15.92 4.00 -4.40
CA PRO A 319 -15.28 3.39 -3.23
C PRO A 319 -14.76 1.98 -3.57
N LEU A 320 -13.88 1.89 -4.57
CA LEU A 320 -13.39 0.61 -5.10
C LEU A 320 -12.58 -0.19 -4.07
N SER A 321 -11.98 0.49 -3.09
CA SER A 321 -11.31 -0.20 -1.98
C SER A 321 -12.28 -1.10 -1.21
N ARG A 322 -13.56 -0.73 -1.07
CA ARG A 322 -14.56 -1.58 -0.37
C ARG A 322 -14.78 -2.91 -1.09
N LEU A 323 -14.76 -2.89 -2.42
CA LEU A 323 -14.91 -4.10 -3.23
C LEU A 323 -13.68 -5.00 -3.11
N TYR A 324 -12.48 -4.45 -3.31
CA TYR A 324 -11.27 -5.26 -3.30
C TYR A 324 -10.85 -5.69 -1.88
N LYS A 325 -11.17 -4.90 -0.85
CA LYS A 325 -10.98 -5.28 0.55
C LYS A 325 -11.92 -6.41 0.96
N LYS A 326 -13.14 -6.47 0.41
CA LYS A 326 -14.03 -7.62 0.57
C LYS A 326 -13.41 -8.89 -0.04
N VAL A 327 -12.89 -8.80 -1.27
CA VAL A 327 -12.18 -9.94 -1.89
C VAL A 327 -10.96 -10.35 -1.07
N GLN A 328 -10.20 -9.38 -0.54
CA GLN A 328 -9.07 -9.69 0.35
C GLN A 328 -9.52 -10.38 1.65
N LYS A 329 -10.64 -9.97 2.25
CA LYS A 329 -11.23 -10.62 3.42
C LYS A 329 -11.58 -12.08 3.11
N ASP A 330 -12.26 -12.32 1.99
CA ASP A 330 -12.62 -13.68 1.55
C ASP A 330 -11.37 -14.55 1.33
N ILE A 331 -10.33 -13.98 0.72
CA ILE A 331 -9.07 -14.69 0.49
C ILE A 331 -8.38 -15.04 1.82
N ALA A 332 -8.36 -14.13 2.78
CA ALA A 332 -7.78 -14.38 4.10
C ALA A 332 -8.58 -15.45 4.88
N GLU A 333 -9.91 -15.36 4.88
CA GLU A 333 -10.78 -16.29 5.62
C GLU A 333 -10.81 -17.71 5.02
N LEU A 334 -10.75 -17.82 3.69
CA LEU A 334 -10.85 -19.10 2.99
C LEU A 334 -9.50 -19.79 2.78
N PHE A 335 -8.41 -19.03 2.62
CA PHE A 335 -7.10 -19.57 2.23
C PHE A 335 -5.95 -19.18 3.17
N ASP A 336 -6.21 -18.43 4.25
CA ASP A 336 -5.17 -17.91 5.16
C ASP A 336 -4.04 -17.16 4.44
N TYR A 337 -4.39 -16.46 3.35
CA TYR A 337 -3.42 -15.83 2.45
C TYR A 337 -3.47 -14.31 2.51
N GLU A 338 -2.30 -13.68 2.55
CA GLU A 338 -2.15 -12.23 2.40
C GLU A 338 -1.21 -11.87 1.24
N ALA A 339 -1.75 -11.12 0.26
CA ALA A 339 -0.96 -10.72 -0.91
C ALA A 339 0.26 -9.87 -0.54
N GLY A 340 1.39 -10.18 -1.19
CA GLY A 340 2.63 -9.43 -1.15
C GLY A 340 3.41 -9.50 0.15
N ILE A 341 3.26 -10.57 0.95
CA ILE A 341 4.06 -10.78 2.17
C ILE A 341 5.26 -11.68 1.87
N GLU A 342 5.01 -12.95 1.60
CA GLU A 342 6.05 -13.94 1.33
C GLU A 342 6.25 -14.11 -0.18
N LEU A 343 7.50 -14.18 -0.64
CA LEU A 343 7.84 -14.30 -2.07
C LEU A 343 7.49 -15.69 -2.63
N ASP A 344 7.78 -16.73 -1.86
CA ASP A 344 7.65 -18.14 -2.28
C ASP A 344 6.24 -18.71 -2.06
N GLU A 345 5.36 -17.96 -1.39
CA GLU A 345 3.99 -18.38 -1.13
C GLU A 345 3.14 -18.29 -2.41
N VAL A 346 2.55 -19.42 -2.81
CA VAL A 346 1.73 -19.50 -4.02
C VAL A 346 0.38 -18.82 -3.79
N PRO A 347 -0.05 -17.86 -4.64
CA PRO A 347 -1.34 -17.21 -4.46
C PRO A 347 -2.52 -18.19 -4.61
N PRO A 348 -3.64 -17.95 -3.93
CA PRO A 348 -4.86 -18.69 -4.17
C PRO A 348 -5.34 -18.55 -5.61
N LEU A 349 -6.11 -19.53 -6.09
CA LEU A 349 -6.68 -19.59 -7.45
C LEU A 349 -5.66 -19.81 -8.59
N VAL A 350 -4.37 -19.99 -8.28
CA VAL A 350 -3.37 -20.46 -9.26
C VAL A 350 -2.83 -21.87 -8.93
N SER A 351 -3.12 -22.38 -7.74
CA SER A 351 -2.95 -23.77 -7.32
C SER A 351 -4.29 -24.34 -6.83
N PHE A 352 -4.31 -25.64 -6.54
CA PHE A 352 -5.41 -26.33 -5.89
C PHE A 352 -4.85 -27.34 -4.88
N GLU A 353 -5.55 -27.55 -3.78
CA GLU A 353 -5.29 -28.63 -2.83
C GLU A 353 -6.45 -29.63 -2.85
N LEU A 354 -6.16 -30.91 -2.58
CA LEU A 354 -7.19 -31.96 -2.64
C LEU A 354 -8.22 -31.86 -1.49
N ASP A 355 -7.87 -31.15 -0.43
CA ASP A 355 -8.68 -30.90 0.76
C ASP A 355 -9.21 -29.45 0.85
N ASP A 356 -9.16 -28.70 -0.25
CA ASP A 356 -9.83 -27.40 -0.37
C ASP A 356 -11.32 -27.53 0.03
N GLN A 357 -11.86 -26.50 0.70
CA GLN A 357 -13.19 -26.54 1.34
C GLN A 357 -14.35 -26.85 0.37
N ASP A 358 -14.14 -26.66 -0.93
CA ASP A 358 -15.04 -27.10 -1.99
C ASP A 358 -14.38 -28.28 -2.71
N PRO A 359 -14.65 -29.54 -2.30
CA PRO A 359 -14.10 -30.68 -3.00
C PRO A 359 -14.58 -30.59 -4.45
N PHE A 360 -13.64 -30.53 -5.41
CA PHE A 360 -13.96 -30.65 -6.83
C PHE A 360 -14.55 -32.04 -7.09
N MET A 361 -15.86 -32.22 -6.85
CA MET A 361 -16.72 -33.30 -7.34
C MET A 361 -18.19 -33.12 -6.95
#